data_AF-A1C5A6-F1
#
_entry.id   AF-A1C5A6-F1
#
_cell.length_a   1.000
_cell.length_b   1.000
_cell.length_c   1.000
_cell.angle_alpha   90.00
_cell.angle_beta   90.00
_cell.angle_gamma   90.00
#
_symmetry.space_group_name_H-M   'P 1'
#
loop_
_entity.id
_entity.type
_entity.pdbx_description
1 polymer ?
#
loop_
_entity_poly.entity_id
_entity_poly.type
_entity_poly.pdbx_seq_one_letter_code
_entity_poly.pdbx_strand_id
1 'polypeptide(L)'
;MLSQQIVDDVLISALYRLIPIDDYLGYVDYSRVHLHGFETVIRIRGGYDRVGQSVPAISKDMQMSVLVARSLLLIHLQTSLIEGLPPDIIRCPETTWLRGIELILPPGFVGLISAGHLSHSSIEILLSFSEWLGKYRGLDPGSIPVWRYSSSGELTAVEKCIFVGLLCLADDVGYMGMHPAAIIFRQPKKRAEMLLAVKELWNDPSLADCLLWLWTVITIPQNPGITPVLAQRELFSKILTLRDGLSDWNVIRAVLRRFFYEDSRAPAWENAWTVMHDEAQKTPASSSKYIDDRDRTTRNITAP
;
A
#
# COMPACT_ATOMS: atom_id res chain seq x y z
N MET A 1 11.39 -32.82 18.37
CA MET A 1 10.22 -31.94 18.59
C MET A 1 9.41 -31.73 17.32
N LEU A 2 9.97 -31.31 16.18
CA LEU A 2 9.23 -31.25 14.90
C LEU A 2 8.74 -32.62 14.37
N SER A 3 9.39 -33.72 14.77
CA SER A 3 8.99 -35.10 14.44
C SER A 3 7.77 -35.62 15.22
N GLN A 4 7.29 -34.90 16.25
CA GLN A 4 6.16 -35.33 17.08
C GLN A 4 4.86 -34.55 16.81
N GLN A 5 4.86 -33.62 15.84
CA GLN A 5 3.72 -32.70 15.58
C GLN A 5 3.25 -31.92 16.82
N ILE A 6 4.12 -31.71 17.81
CA ILE A 6 3.81 -30.88 18.99
C ILE A 6 4.28 -29.47 18.67
N VAL A 7 3.33 -28.58 18.41
CA VAL A 7 3.56 -27.13 18.31
C VAL A 7 3.18 -26.52 19.65
N ASP A 8 4.13 -25.83 20.27
CA ASP A 8 3.90 -25.02 21.47
C ASP A 8 3.72 -23.53 21.10
N ASP A 9 3.26 -22.77 22.09
CA ASP A 9 3.03 -21.34 21.91
C ASP A 9 4.36 -20.56 21.78
N VAL A 10 5.50 -21.13 22.19
CA VAL A 10 6.83 -20.52 22.02
C VAL A 10 7.19 -20.48 20.54
N LEU A 11 6.98 -21.57 19.80
CA LEU A 11 7.21 -21.61 18.35
C LEU A 11 6.29 -20.63 17.60
N ILE A 12 5.00 -20.60 17.94
CA ILE A 12 4.05 -19.63 17.36
C ILE A 12 4.50 -18.20 17.66
N SER A 13 4.98 -17.96 18.88
CA SER A 13 5.53 -16.66 19.28
C SER A 13 6.79 -16.27 18.52
N ALA A 14 7.67 -17.20 18.22
CA ALA A 14 8.85 -16.92 17.41
C ALA A 14 8.43 -16.53 15.99
N LEU A 15 7.53 -17.30 15.37
CA LEU A 15 7.08 -17.08 14.00
C LEU A 15 6.37 -15.74 13.82
N TYR A 16 5.39 -15.39 14.66
CA TYR A 16 4.67 -14.13 14.50
C TYR A 16 5.57 -12.91 14.73
N ARG A 17 6.67 -13.05 15.49
CA ARG A 17 7.65 -11.98 15.72
C ARG A 17 8.67 -11.86 14.58
N LEU A 18 9.02 -12.96 13.94
CA LEU A 18 9.92 -12.97 12.77
C LEU A 18 9.26 -12.32 11.56
N ILE A 19 7.95 -12.52 11.36
CA ILE A 19 7.22 -11.97 10.21
C ILE A 19 7.38 -10.43 10.08
N PRO A 20 7.15 -9.60 11.12
CA PRO A 20 7.42 -8.16 11.06
C PRO A 20 8.90 -7.80 10.90
N ILE A 21 9.84 -8.64 11.36
CA ILE A 21 11.29 -8.43 11.19
C ILE A 21 11.68 -8.68 9.74
N ASP A 22 11.24 -9.79 9.15
CA ASP A 22 11.47 -10.11 7.75
C ASP A 22 10.85 -9.07 6.84
N ASP A 23 9.63 -8.63 7.19
CA ASP A 23 8.98 -7.51 6.54
C ASP A 23 9.89 -6.27 6.54
N TYR A 24 10.31 -5.82 7.73
CA TYR A 24 11.22 -4.69 7.90
C TYR A 24 12.49 -4.82 7.06
N LEU A 25 13.09 -6.01 7.03
CA LEU A 25 14.36 -6.27 6.35
C LEU A 25 14.26 -6.36 4.83
N GLY A 26 13.06 -6.44 4.25
CA GLY A 26 12.94 -6.58 2.80
C GLY A 26 12.52 -7.96 2.30
N TYR A 27 12.41 -8.95 3.16
CA TYR A 27 12.27 -10.36 2.78
C TYR A 27 10.80 -10.76 2.52
N VAL A 28 10.08 -9.94 1.77
CA VAL A 28 8.65 -10.14 1.48
C VAL A 28 8.39 -11.27 0.49
N ASP A 29 9.41 -11.69 -0.27
CA ASP A 29 9.32 -12.78 -1.27
C ASP A 29 8.93 -14.13 -0.64
N TYR A 30 9.23 -14.31 0.64
CA TYR A 30 8.87 -15.51 1.38
C TYR A 30 7.44 -15.49 1.94
N SER A 31 6.67 -14.41 1.73
CA SER A 31 5.35 -14.24 2.36
C SER A 31 4.39 -15.39 2.05
N ARG A 32 4.47 -16.00 0.85
CA ARG A 32 3.65 -17.18 0.49
C ARG A 32 4.01 -18.41 1.30
N VAL A 33 5.31 -18.68 1.44
CA VAL A 33 5.84 -19.81 2.20
C VAL A 33 5.60 -19.59 3.70
N HIS A 34 5.80 -18.35 4.17
CA HIS A 34 5.54 -17.94 5.54
C HIS A 34 4.06 -18.08 5.88
N LEU A 35 3.12 -17.65 5.03
CA LEU A 35 1.68 -17.79 5.31
C LEU A 35 1.28 -19.27 5.41
N HIS A 36 1.69 -20.08 4.43
CA HIS A 36 1.36 -21.51 4.44
C HIS A 36 1.95 -22.24 5.65
N GLY A 37 3.22 -21.96 5.98
CA GLY A 37 3.89 -22.51 7.15
C GLY A 37 3.24 -22.05 8.45
N PHE A 38 2.92 -20.77 8.56
CA PHE A 38 2.30 -20.17 9.75
C PHE A 38 0.89 -20.72 10.00
N GLU A 39 0.05 -20.80 8.96
CA GLU A 39 -1.29 -21.42 9.04
C GLU A 39 -1.20 -22.91 9.37
N THR A 40 -0.20 -23.62 8.83
CA THR A 40 0.02 -25.03 9.15
C THR A 40 0.39 -25.23 10.61
N VAL A 41 1.26 -24.38 11.17
CA VAL A 41 1.65 -24.43 12.58
C VAL A 41 0.45 -24.15 13.50
N ILE A 42 -0.38 -23.15 13.18
CA ILE A 42 -1.62 -22.86 13.92
C ILE A 42 -2.61 -24.04 13.84
N ARG A 43 -2.74 -24.68 12.68
CA ARG A 43 -3.59 -25.85 12.51
C ARG A 43 -3.09 -27.03 13.36
N ILE A 44 -1.78 -27.30 13.38
CA ILE A 44 -1.18 -28.36 14.21
C ILE A 44 -1.40 -28.08 15.71
N ARG A 45 -1.38 -26.81 16.13
CA ARG A 45 -1.73 -26.41 17.50
C ARG A 45 -3.18 -26.74 17.89
N GLY A 46 -4.04 -27.01 16.92
CA GLY A 46 -5.47 -27.28 17.11
C GLY A 46 -6.36 -26.07 16.79
N GLY A 47 -5.84 -25.09 16.04
CA GLY A 47 -6.56 -23.91 15.59
C GLY A 47 -6.23 -22.63 16.37
N TYR A 48 -6.79 -21.51 15.91
CA TYR A 48 -6.54 -20.18 16.47
C TYR A 48 -6.90 -20.07 17.96
N ASP A 49 -8.03 -20.65 18.36
CA ASP A 49 -8.51 -20.61 19.75
C ASP A 49 -7.60 -21.36 20.74
N ARG A 50 -6.69 -22.20 20.21
CA ARG A 50 -5.69 -22.94 20.97
C ARG A 50 -4.39 -22.15 21.18
N VAL A 51 -4.18 -21.05 20.47
CA VAL A 51 -3.00 -20.19 20.61
C VAL A 51 -3.01 -19.51 21.97
N GLY A 52 -1.87 -19.60 22.67
CA GLY A 52 -1.66 -18.97 23.97
C GLY A 52 -2.20 -19.75 25.16
N GLN A 53 -2.77 -20.95 24.94
CA GLN A 53 -3.26 -21.79 26.03
C GLN A 53 -2.15 -22.32 26.95
N SER A 54 -0.90 -22.35 26.51
CA SER A 54 0.26 -22.72 27.33
C SER A 54 0.62 -21.62 28.34
N VAL A 55 0.24 -20.37 28.07
CA VAL A 55 0.46 -19.22 28.96
C VAL A 55 -0.80 -18.32 28.96
N PRO A 56 -1.84 -18.67 29.74
CA PRO A 56 -3.14 -17.99 29.69
C PRO A 56 -3.07 -16.47 29.90
N ALA A 57 -2.10 -16.00 30.69
CA ALA A 57 -1.89 -14.59 31.00
C ALA A 57 -1.66 -13.70 29.76
N ILE A 58 -1.08 -14.24 28.69
CA ILE A 58 -0.78 -13.50 27.45
C ILE A 58 -1.57 -14.04 26.24
N SER A 59 -2.55 -14.91 26.48
CA SER A 59 -3.28 -15.63 25.42
C SER A 59 -3.90 -14.70 24.38
N LYS A 60 -4.59 -13.65 24.84
CA LYS A 60 -5.20 -12.63 23.97
C LYS A 60 -4.17 -11.86 23.15
N ASP A 61 -3.04 -11.49 23.76
CA ASP A 61 -1.99 -10.75 23.06
C ASP A 61 -1.33 -11.61 21.98
N MET A 62 -1.12 -12.90 22.26
CA MET A 62 -0.59 -13.85 21.27
C MET A 62 -1.57 -14.04 20.12
N GLN A 63 -2.86 -14.23 20.42
CA GLN A 63 -3.94 -14.33 19.45
C GLN A 63 -4.01 -13.09 18.54
N MET A 64 -3.94 -11.89 19.13
CA MET A 64 -3.90 -10.65 18.36
C MET A 64 -2.65 -10.56 17.49
N SER A 65 -1.48 -10.90 18.04
CA SER A 65 -0.22 -10.88 17.29
C SER A 65 -0.22 -11.85 16.11
N VAL A 66 -0.85 -13.01 16.25
CA VAL A 66 -1.06 -13.97 15.16
C VAL A 66 -1.93 -13.37 14.05
N LEU A 67 -3.02 -12.69 14.40
CA LEU A 67 -3.87 -12.03 13.40
C LEU A 67 -3.12 -10.90 12.68
N VAL A 68 -2.32 -10.12 13.41
CA VAL A 68 -1.49 -9.06 12.82
C VAL A 68 -0.48 -9.65 11.84
N ALA A 69 0.28 -10.67 12.25
CA ALA A 69 1.27 -11.33 11.40
C ALA A 69 0.63 -11.97 10.16
N ARG A 70 -0.51 -12.65 10.33
CA ARG A 70 -1.28 -13.22 9.21
C ARG A 70 -1.78 -12.13 8.25
N SER A 71 -2.31 -11.02 8.79
CA SER A 71 -2.79 -9.89 7.99
C SER A 71 -1.65 -9.27 7.21
N LEU A 72 -0.46 -9.13 7.80
CA LEU A 72 0.72 -8.61 7.13
C LEU A 72 1.14 -9.50 5.94
N LEU A 73 1.17 -10.82 6.15
CA LEU A 73 1.47 -11.78 5.08
C LEU A 73 0.43 -11.77 3.96
N LEU A 74 -0.85 -11.68 4.29
CA LEU A 74 -1.93 -11.57 3.29
C LEU A 74 -1.82 -10.28 2.49
N ILE A 75 -1.51 -9.16 3.15
CA ILE A 75 -1.23 -7.89 2.47
C ILE A 75 -0.08 -8.07 1.49
N HIS A 76 1.04 -8.66 1.90
CA HIS A 76 2.18 -8.86 0.99
C HIS A 76 1.82 -9.70 -0.23
N LEU A 77 1.02 -10.75 -0.05
CA LEU A 77 0.56 -11.57 -1.18
C LEU A 77 -0.35 -10.78 -2.13
N GLN A 78 -1.22 -9.95 -1.57
CA GLN A 78 -2.13 -9.12 -2.36
C GLN A 78 -1.41 -7.97 -3.06
N THR A 79 -0.34 -7.43 -2.49
CA THR A 79 0.36 -6.25 -3.01
C THR A 79 1.65 -6.58 -3.75
N SER A 80 2.11 -7.84 -3.72
CA SER A 80 3.29 -8.26 -4.47
C SER A 80 3.08 -8.09 -5.97
N LEU A 81 4.05 -7.45 -6.63
CA LEU A 81 4.10 -7.31 -8.08
C LEU A 81 4.78 -8.52 -8.75
N ILE A 82 5.25 -9.51 -7.98
CA ILE A 82 5.86 -10.72 -8.53
C ILE A 82 4.76 -11.51 -9.26
N GLU A 83 5.02 -11.83 -10.53
CA GLU A 83 4.08 -12.42 -11.49
C GLU A 83 3.32 -13.64 -10.92
N GLY A 84 2.05 -13.43 -10.58
CA GLY A 84 1.00 -14.37 -10.92
C GLY A 84 0.51 -14.04 -12.34
N LEU A 85 0.06 -15.04 -13.09
CA LEU A 85 -0.43 -14.90 -14.47
C LEU A 85 -1.24 -13.60 -14.65
N PRO A 86 -1.16 -12.93 -15.81
CA PRO A 86 -2.01 -11.77 -16.07
C PRO A 86 -3.45 -12.21 -15.79
N PRO A 87 -4.17 -11.55 -14.86
CA PRO A 87 -5.57 -11.87 -14.69
C PRO A 87 -6.19 -11.63 -16.05
N ASP A 88 -6.77 -12.68 -16.64
CA ASP A 88 -7.61 -12.52 -17.82
C ASP A 88 -8.52 -11.35 -17.52
N ILE A 89 -8.48 -10.33 -18.37
CA ILE A 89 -9.35 -9.16 -18.26
C ILE A 89 -10.76 -9.70 -18.49
N ILE A 90 -11.39 -10.23 -17.45
CA ILE A 90 -12.80 -10.55 -17.44
C ILE A 90 -13.47 -9.20 -17.47
N ARG A 91 -13.75 -8.73 -18.69
CA ARG A 91 -14.61 -7.58 -18.93
C ARG A 91 -15.89 -7.83 -18.15
N CYS A 92 -16.11 -7.01 -17.14
CA CYS A 92 -17.29 -7.07 -16.30
C CYS A 92 -18.54 -6.97 -17.18
N PRO A 93 -19.50 -7.92 -17.11
CA PRO A 93 -20.76 -7.79 -17.83
C PRO A 93 -21.52 -6.55 -17.35
N GLU A 94 -22.15 -5.88 -18.30
CA GLU A 94 -22.84 -4.58 -18.25
C GLU A 94 -23.54 -4.18 -16.92
N THR A 95 -23.09 -3.04 -16.40
CA THR A 95 -23.80 -1.81 -15.93
C THR A 95 -25.03 -1.87 -15.01
N THR A 96 -25.59 -3.03 -14.68
CA THR A 96 -26.83 -3.09 -13.88
C THR A 96 -26.58 -2.91 -12.38
N TRP A 97 -25.39 -3.29 -11.89
CA TRP A 97 -24.97 -3.21 -10.48
C TRP A 97 -24.38 -1.85 -10.08
N LEU A 98 -24.13 -0.94 -11.04
CA LEU A 98 -23.52 0.37 -10.78
C LEU A 98 -24.51 1.40 -10.18
N ARG A 99 -25.82 1.09 -10.15
CA ARG A 99 -26.82 2.00 -9.58
C ARG A 99 -26.58 2.18 -8.09
N GLY A 100 -26.22 3.40 -7.70
CA GLY A 100 -25.99 3.79 -6.31
C GLY A 100 -24.52 3.87 -5.89
N ILE A 101 -23.59 3.31 -6.69
CA ILE A 101 -22.15 3.44 -6.41
C ILE A 101 -21.71 4.91 -6.50
N GLU A 102 -22.30 5.68 -7.42
CA GLU A 102 -22.05 7.12 -7.58
C GLU A 102 -22.35 7.95 -6.33
N LEU A 103 -23.22 7.44 -5.45
CA LEU A 103 -23.58 8.11 -4.18
C LEU A 103 -22.65 7.70 -3.03
N ILE A 104 -21.84 6.64 -3.21
CA ILE A 104 -21.04 6.02 -2.13
C ILE A 104 -19.54 6.25 -2.36
N LEU A 105 -19.09 6.17 -3.62
CA LEU A 105 -17.68 6.28 -3.97
C LEU A 105 -17.34 7.68 -4.51
N PRO A 106 -16.11 8.17 -4.25
CA PRO A 106 -15.62 9.39 -4.87
C PRO A 106 -15.64 9.35 -6.41
N PRO A 107 -15.91 10.49 -7.09
CA PRO A 107 -16.15 10.54 -8.54
C PRO A 107 -14.94 10.12 -9.39
N GLY A 108 -13.72 10.23 -8.85
CA GLY A 108 -12.50 9.72 -9.47
C GLY A 108 -12.51 8.20 -9.60
N PHE A 109 -12.91 7.48 -8.54
CA PHE A 109 -13.06 6.02 -8.60
C PHE A 109 -14.23 5.61 -9.48
N VAL A 110 -15.35 6.34 -9.43
CA VAL A 110 -16.48 6.12 -10.36
C VAL A 110 -16.02 6.24 -11.82
N GLY A 111 -15.20 7.25 -12.14
CA GLY A 111 -14.62 7.41 -13.47
C GLY A 111 -13.76 6.22 -13.90
N LEU A 112 -12.90 5.72 -13.00
CA LEU A 112 -12.07 4.54 -13.26
C LEU A 112 -12.89 3.26 -13.48
N ILE A 113 -13.97 3.07 -12.72
CA ILE A 113 -14.90 1.94 -12.89
C ILE A 113 -15.57 2.02 -14.27
N SER A 114 -16.12 3.19 -14.62
CA SER A 114 -16.81 3.41 -15.90
C SER A 114 -15.88 3.25 -17.11
N ALA A 115 -14.60 3.58 -16.96
CA ALA A 115 -13.57 3.36 -17.99
C ALA A 115 -13.03 1.92 -18.02
N GLY A 116 -13.47 1.05 -17.10
CA GLY A 116 -13.08 -0.37 -17.08
C GLY A 116 -11.69 -0.64 -16.52
N HIS A 117 -11.11 0.30 -15.76
CA HIS A 117 -9.80 0.10 -15.12
C HIS A 117 -9.88 -0.68 -13.80
N LEU A 118 -11.07 -0.86 -13.24
CA LEU A 118 -11.28 -1.53 -11.96
C LEU A 118 -12.18 -2.76 -12.12
N SER A 119 -11.71 -3.88 -11.61
CA SER A 119 -12.42 -5.15 -11.49
C SER A 119 -13.49 -5.10 -10.39
N HIS A 120 -14.35 -6.11 -10.38
CA HIS A 120 -15.35 -6.27 -9.33
C HIS A 120 -14.72 -6.35 -7.93
N SER A 121 -13.62 -7.08 -7.77
CA SER A 121 -12.93 -7.20 -6.48
C SER A 121 -12.41 -5.85 -5.97
N SER A 122 -11.94 -4.97 -6.85
CA SER A 122 -11.56 -3.61 -6.46
C SER A 122 -12.74 -2.76 -6.02
N ILE A 123 -13.91 -2.94 -6.62
CA ILE A 123 -15.13 -2.24 -6.22
C ILE A 123 -15.53 -2.65 -4.80
N GLU A 124 -15.48 -3.95 -4.47
CA GLU A 124 -15.76 -4.43 -3.11
C GLU A 124 -14.79 -3.86 -2.07
N ILE A 125 -13.50 -3.79 -2.41
CA ILE A 125 -12.47 -3.13 -1.59
C ILE A 125 -12.84 -1.66 -1.32
N LEU A 126 -13.17 -0.91 -2.38
CA LEU A 126 -13.50 0.52 -2.29
C LEU A 126 -14.76 0.77 -1.45
N LEU A 127 -15.78 -0.08 -1.60
CA LEU A 127 -17.02 0.01 -0.81
C LEU A 127 -16.75 -0.30 0.67
N SER A 128 -15.97 -1.34 0.97
CA SER A 128 -15.55 -1.65 2.34
C SER A 128 -14.77 -0.51 2.98
N PHE A 129 -13.86 0.11 2.21
CA PHE A 129 -13.13 1.28 2.69
C PHE A 129 -14.04 2.49 2.94
N SER A 130 -15.01 2.75 2.03
CA SER A 130 -15.97 3.85 2.17
C SER A 130 -16.85 3.69 3.42
N GLU A 131 -17.35 2.48 3.67
CA GLU A 131 -18.13 2.16 4.87
C GLU A 131 -17.31 2.38 6.14
N TRP A 132 -16.08 1.85 6.17
CA TRP A 132 -15.17 2.03 7.29
C TRP A 132 -14.87 3.52 7.53
N LEU A 133 -14.49 4.26 6.49
CA LEU A 133 -14.19 5.68 6.60
C LEU A 133 -15.41 6.47 7.06
N GLY A 134 -16.60 6.18 6.53
CA GLY A 134 -17.85 6.83 6.92
C GLY A 134 -18.21 6.62 8.40
N LYS A 135 -17.93 5.43 8.94
CA LYS A 135 -18.20 5.09 10.34
C LYS A 135 -17.23 5.77 11.33
N TYR A 136 -15.97 5.95 10.93
CA TYR A 136 -14.90 6.39 11.82
C TYR A 136 -14.39 7.81 11.56
N ARG A 137 -14.86 8.47 10.50
CA ARG A 137 -14.48 9.84 10.16
C ARG A 137 -14.78 10.80 11.32
N GLY A 138 -13.79 11.64 11.64
CA GLY A 138 -13.91 12.67 12.68
C GLY A 138 -13.79 12.15 14.12
N LEU A 139 -13.58 10.85 14.32
CA LEU A 139 -13.23 10.30 15.62
C LEU A 139 -11.75 10.53 15.93
N ASP A 140 -11.39 10.39 17.20
CA ASP A 140 -9.99 10.44 17.63
C ASP A 140 -9.19 9.32 16.97
N PRO A 141 -8.03 9.60 16.31
CA PRO A 141 -7.20 8.58 15.67
C PRO A 141 -6.83 7.43 16.62
N GLY A 142 -6.66 7.71 17.91
CA GLY A 142 -6.38 6.71 18.95
C GLY A 142 -7.51 5.69 19.18
N SER A 143 -8.70 5.96 18.68
CA SER A 143 -9.89 5.10 18.82
C SER A 143 -10.31 4.40 17.53
N ILE A 144 -9.72 4.80 16.39
CA ILE A 144 -10.11 4.29 15.07
C ILE A 144 -9.44 2.93 14.83
N PRO A 145 -10.22 1.85 14.64
CA PRO A 145 -9.66 0.55 14.35
C PRO A 145 -9.04 0.55 12.96
N VAL A 146 -7.93 -0.16 12.82
CA VAL A 146 -7.21 -0.28 11.55
C VAL A 146 -8.08 -0.97 10.49
N TRP A 147 -8.20 -0.38 9.31
CA TRP A 147 -8.88 -1.03 8.19
C TRP A 147 -8.00 -2.11 7.58
N ARG A 148 -8.55 -3.30 7.43
CA ARG A 148 -7.93 -4.43 6.74
C ARG A 148 -9.01 -5.10 5.91
N TYR A 149 -8.64 -5.46 4.70
CA TYR A 149 -9.52 -6.16 3.77
C TYR A 149 -8.75 -7.30 3.12
N SER A 150 -9.45 -8.35 2.73
CA SER A 150 -8.87 -9.43 1.94
C SER A 150 -9.80 -9.73 0.77
N SER A 151 -9.37 -9.41 -0.45
CA SER A 151 -10.13 -9.78 -1.64
C SER A 151 -10.02 -11.28 -1.91
N SER A 152 -11.09 -11.85 -2.44
CA SER A 152 -11.13 -13.21 -2.95
C SER A 152 -10.60 -13.31 -4.40
N GLY A 153 -10.64 -12.21 -5.15
CA GLY A 153 -10.16 -12.14 -6.53
C GLY A 153 -8.75 -11.58 -6.68
N GLU A 154 -8.13 -11.90 -7.82
CA GLU A 154 -6.83 -11.36 -8.23
C GLU A 154 -6.96 -9.88 -8.63
N LEU A 155 -5.99 -9.08 -8.20
CA LEU A 155 -5.91 -7.65 -8.51
C LEU A 155 -4.85 -7.42 -9.59
N THR A 156 -5.13 -6.53 -10.53
CA THR A 156 -4.13 -5.99 -11.46
C THR A 156 -3.09 -5.14 -10.73
N ALA A 157 -1.96 -4.86 -11.36
CA ALA A 157 -0.90 -4.05 -10.77
C ALA A 157 -1.38 -2.64 -10.34
N VAL A 158 -2.26 -2.01 -11.13
CA VAL A 158 -2.88 -0.71 -10.80
C VAL A 158 -3.77 -0.83 -9.57
N GLU A 159 -4.60 -1.87 -9.50
CA GLU A 159 -5.50 -2.10 -8.37
C GLU A 159 -4.75 -2.42 -7.08
N LYS A 160 -3.62 -3.14 -7.17
CA LYS A 160 -2.70 -3.35 -6.05
C LYS A 160 -2.16 -2.03 -5.52
N CYS A 161 -1.77 -1.10 -6.40
CA CYS A 161 -1.36 0.24 -6.00
C CYS A 161 -2.49 1.01 -5.30
N ILE A 162 -3.73 0.93 -5.82
CA ILE A 162 -4.91 1.53 -5.18
C ILE A 162 -5.13 0.93 -3.80
N PHE A 163 -5.09 -0.38 -3.66
CA PHE A 163 -5.26 -1.05 -2.38
C PHE A 163 -4.18 -0.63 -1.36
N VAL A 164 -2.92 -0.52 -1.79
CA VAL A 164 -1.83 0.02 -0.96
C VAL A 164 -2.10 1.47 -0.57
N GLY A 165 -2.60 2.30 -1.48
CA GLY A 165 -3.00 3.68 -1.18
C GLY A 165 -4.07 3.75 -0.09
N LEU A 166 -5.09 2.88 -0.16
CA LEU A 166 -6.12 2.79 0.88
C LEU A 166 -5.53 2.34 2.23
N LEU A 167 -4.64 1.35 2.24
CA LEU A 167 -3.94 0.92 3.45
C LEU A 167 -3.12 2.06 4.07
N CYS A 168 -2.37 2.81 3.26
CA CYS A 168 -1.64 4.00 3.71
C CYS A 168 -2.57 5.03 4.35
N LEU A 169 -3.71 5.30 3.70
CA LEU A 169 -4.68 6.27 4.21
C LEU A 169 -5.29 5.80 5.53
N ALA A 170 -5.74 4.55 5.61
CA ALA A 170 -6.29 3.97 6.84
C ALA A 170 -5.27 3.94 7.98
N ASP A 171 -4.03 3.57 7.69
CA ASP A 171 -2.95 3.50 8.69
C ASP A 171 -2.53 4.91 9.16
N ASP A 172 -2.77 5.97 8.38
CA ASP A 172 -2.52 7.35 8.81
C ASP A 172 -3.65 7.90 9.69
N VAL A 173 -4.91 7.58 9.39
CA VAL A 173 -6.06 8.09 10.16
C VAL A 173 -6.43 7.21 11.36
N GLY A 174 -6.00 5.96 11.37
CA GLY A 174 -6.29 4.98 12.42
C GLY A 174 -5.32 5.00 13.58
N TYR A 175 -5.56 4.14 14.58
CA TYR A 175 -4.66 3.95 15.72
C TYR A 175 -3.21 3.65 15.31
N MET A 176 -3.05 3.01 14.15
CA MET A 176 -1.74 2.71 13.58
C MET A 176 -0.90 3.96 13.30
N GLY A 177 -1.53 5.11 13.02
CA GLY A 177 -0.83 6.36 12.72
C GLY A 177 -0.13 6.95 13.93
N MET A 178 -0.64 6.63 15.12
CA MET A 178 -0.08 6.99 16.40
C MET A 178 0.94 5.97 16.92
N HIS A 179 1.06 4.82 16.26
CA HIS A 179 1.91 3.74 16.73
C HIS A 179 3.39 4.03 16.44
N PRO A 180 4.31 3.93 17.43
CA PRO A 180 5.74 4.22 17.22
C PRO A 180 6.39 3.37 16.12
N ALA A 181 5.92 2.14 15.93
CA ALA A 181 6.42 1.24 14.89
C ALA A 181 5.78 1.46 13.51
N ALA A 182 4.94 2.48 13.31
CA ALA A 182 4.24 2.71 12.05
C ALA A 182 5.19 2.75 10.84
N ILE A 183 6.41 3.29 11.02
CA ILE A 183 7.44 3.32 9.96
C ILE A 183 7.82 1.93 9.44
N ILE A 184 7.89 0.94 10.33
CA ILE A 184 8.27 -0.44 10.01
C ILE A 184 7.22 -1.08 9.09
N PHE A 185 5.95 -0.87 9.41
CA PHE A 185 4.83 -1.39 8.63
C PHE A 185 4.55 -0.61 7.35
N ARG A 186 4.97 0.66 7.28
CA ARG A 186 4.67 1.57 6.17
C ARG A 186 5.63 1.43 5.00
N GLN A 187 6.90 1.13 5.23
CA GLN A 187 7.91 0.91 4.18
C GLN A 187 7.76 1.84 2.96
N PRO A 188 7.70 3.17 3.16
CA PRO A 188 7.32 4.10 2.10
C PRO A 188 8.30 4.06 0.93
N LYS A 189 9.56 3.65 1.15
CA LYS A 189 10.52 3.36 0.08
C LYS A 189 10.01 2.28 -0.88
N LYS A 190 9.66 1.10 -0.35
CA LYS A 190 9.20 -0.03 -1.17
C LYS A 190 7.88 0.30 -1.88
N ARG A 191 6.98 1.03 -1.21
CA ARG A 191 5.71 1.48 -1.81
C ARG A 191 5.94 2.51 -2.93
N ALA A 192 6.93 3.39 -2.78
CA ALA A 192 7.33 4.31 -3.84
C ALA A 192 7.96 3.56 -5.03
N GLU A 193 8.81 2.57 -4.78
CA GLU A 193 9.39 1.70 -5.81
C GLU A 193 8.31 0.88 -6.54
N MET A 194 7.29 0.41 -5.81
CA MET A 194 6.12 -0.26 -6.40
C MET A 194 5.40 0.65 -7.41
N LEU A 195 5.15 1.92 -7.06
CA LEU A 195 4.54 2.88 -8.00
C LEU A 195 5.39 3.06 -9.26
N LEU A 196 6.72 3.14 -9.13
CA LEU A 196 7.63 3.26 -10.26
C LEU A 196 7.63 2.03 -11.17
N ALA A 197 7.37 0.84 -10.61
CA ALA A 197 7.40 -0.43 -11.34
C ALA A 197 6.14 -0.69 -12.19
N VAL A 198 4.98 -0.13 -11.84
CA VAL A 198 3.72 -0.34 -12.56
C VAL A 198 3.63 0.60 -13.77
N LYS A 199 3.99 0.09 -14.95
CA LYS A 199 4.10 0.86 -16.20
C LYS A 199 2.77 1.48 -16.63
N GLU A 200 1.66 0.79 -16.39
CA GLU A 200 0.30 1.21 -16.75
C GLU A 200 -0.04 2.57 -16.17
N LEU A 201 0.35 2.82 -14.90
CA LEU A 201 0.13 4.10 -14.23
C LEU A 201 0.81 5.28 -14.95
N TRP A 202 1.95 5.03 -15.61
CA TRP A 202 2.74 6.08 -16.26
C TRP A 202 2.42 6.23 -17.74
N ASN A 203 1.83 5.22 -18.37
CA ASN A 203 1.59 5.22 -19.82
C ASN A 203 0.14 5.52 -20.20
N ASP A 204 -0.80 5.36 -19.27
CA ASP A 204 -2.22 5.64 -19.50
C ASP A 204 -2.63 7.01 -18.94
N PRO A 205 -2.93 8.01 -19.79
CA PRO A 205 -3.31 9.34 -19.35
C PRO A 205 -4.60 9.36 -18.51
N SER A 206 -5.48 8.38 -18.67
CA SER A 206 -6.72 8.28 -17.89
C SER A 206 -6.46 7.99 -16.40
N LEU A 207 -5.28 7.45 -16.08
CA LEU A 207 -4.84 7.14 -14.72
C LEU A 207 -4.07 8.29 -14.06
N ALA A 208 -3.77 9.39 -14.75
CA ALA A 208 -2.93 10.47 -14.23
C ALA A 208 -3.47 11.10 -12.93
N ASP A 209 -4.80 11.28 -12.85
CA ASP A 209 -5.48 11.76 -11.65
C ASP A 209 -5.33 10.78 -10.47
N CYS A 210 -5.46 9.48 -10.75
CA CYS A 210 -5.30 8.42 -9.76
C CYS A 210 -3.85 8.33 -9.29
N LEU A 211 -2.89 8.42 -10.22
CA LEU A 211 -1.47 8.41 -9.91
C LEU A 211 -1.08 9.58 -9.00
N LEU A 212 -1.62 10.78 -9.24
CA LEU A 212 -1.39 11.93 -8.36
C LEU A 212 -1.89 11.67 -6.93
N TRP A 213 -3.07 11.06 -6.80
CA TRP A 213 -3.61 10.63 -5.50
C TRP A 213 -2.76 9.56 -4.84
N LEU A 214 -2.40 8.50 -5.58
CA LEU A 214 -1.54 7.40 -5.11
C LEU A 214 -0.22 7.92 -4.58
N TRP A 215 0.47 8.73 -5.38
CA TRP A 215 1.74 9.32 -4.99
C TRP A 215 1.61 10.17 -3.72
N THR A 216 0.57 11.00 -3.63
CA THR A 216 0.34 11.86 -2.46
C THR A 216 0.12 11.01 -1.20
N VAL A 217 -0.80 10.03 -1.29
CA VAL A 217 -1.21 9.22 -0.14
C VAL A 217 -0.10 8.27 0.31
N ILE A 218 0.64 7.68 -0.63
CA ILE A 218 1.70 6.69 -0.35
C ILE A 218 3.00 7.36 0.08
N THR A 219 3.40 8.44 -0.59
CA THR A 219 4.72 9.00 -0.38
C THR A 219 4.74 10.11 0.66
N ILE A 220 3.61 10.74 0.97
CA ILE A 220 3.54 11.87 1.91
C ILE A 220 2.71 11.46 3.15
N PRO A 221 3.27 10.66 4.06
CA PRO A 221 2.61 10.34 5.32
C PRO A 221 2.48 11.60 6.19
N GLN A 222 1.56 11.57 7.15
CA GLN A 222 1.39 12.68 8.10
C GLN A 222 2.66 12.96 8.93
N ASN A 223 3.48 11.93 9.17
CA ASN A 223 4.74 12.02 9.91
C ASN A 223 5.93 12.18 8.92
N PRO A 224 6.52 13.37 8.79
CA PRO A 224 7.47 13.71 7.70
C PRO A 224 8.83 12.99 7.77
N GLY A 225 9.14 12.27 8.84
CA GLY A 225 10.42 11.55 8.99
C GLY A 225 10.47 10.14 8.38
N ILE A 226 9.39 9.67 7.76
CA ILE A 226 9.23 8.26 7.37
C ILE A 226 9.68 7.99 5.92
N THR A 227 9.51 8.95 5.00
CA THR A 227 9.73 8.69 3.57
C THR A 227 11.13 9.07 3.07
N PRO A 228 11.79 8.23 2.24
CA PRO A 228 13.05 8.61 1.59
C PRO A 228 12.83 9.70 0.53
N VAL A 229 13.46 10.85 0.75
CA VAL A 229 13.38 12.05 -0.08
C VAL A 229 13.72 11.80 -1.56
N LEU A 230 14.66 10.89 -1.86
CA LEU A 230 15.07 10.61 -3.24
C LEU A 230 13.96 9.97 -4.08
N ALA A 231 13.25 8.98 -3.53
CA ALA A 231 12.17 8.29 -4.24
C ALA A 231 10.96 9.23 -4.43
N GLN A 232 10.68 10.10 -3.45
CA GLN A 232 9.68 11.16 -3.57
C GLN A 232 10.01 12.10 -4.73
N ARG A 233 11.26 12.57 -4.83
CA ARG A 233 11.72 13.48 -5.89
C ARG A 233 11.61 12.87 -7.28
N GLU A 234 12.02 11.61 -7.44
CA GLU A 234 11.92 10.91 -8.72
C GLU A 234 10.46 10.79 -9.18
N LEU A 235 9.57 10.34 -8.28
CA LEU A 235 8.15 10.24 -8.56
C LEU A 235 7.52 11.61 -8.88
N PHE A 236 7.87 12.63 -8.10
CA PHE A 236 7.39 14.00 -8.30
C PHE A 236 7.79 14.52 -9.68
N SER A 237 9.06 14.35 -10.07
CA SER A 237 9.55 14.77 -11.38
C SER A 237 8.80 14.08 -12.52
N LYS A 238 8.53 12.77 -12.42
CA LYS A 238 7.72 12.07 -13.44
C LYS A 238 6.27 12.55 -13.46
N ILE A 239 5.65 12.83 -12.32
CA ILE A 239 4.27 13.34 -12.26
C ILE A 239 4.14 14.68 -12.99
N LEU A 240 5.11 15.58 -12.81
CA LEU A 240 5.13 16.85 -13.54
C LEU A 240 5.23 16.65 -15.06
N THR A 241 5.88 15.59 -15.53
CA THR A 241 5.96 15.30 -16.98
C THR A 241 4.69 14.68 -17.55
N LEU A 242 3.89 13.98 -16.73
CA LEU A 242 2.65 13.33 -17.18
C LEU A 242 1.46 14.27 -17.16
N ARG A 243 1.53 15.32 -16.35
CA ARG A 243 0.40 16.20 -16.13
C ARG A 243 0.83 17.66 -16.01
N ASP A 244 0.57 18.37 -17.09
CA ASP A 244 0.72 19.82 -17.13
C ASP A 244 -0.31 20.50 -16.20
N GLY A 245 0.04 21.72 -15.76
CA GLY A 245 -0.88 22.58 -15.01
C GLY A 245 -0.98 22.31 -13.50
N LEU A 246 -0.06 21.52 -12.93
CA LEU A 246 0.02 21.27 -11.48
C LEU A 246 0.78 22.36 -10.69
N SER A 247 0.74 23.62 -11.13
CA SER A 247 1.44 24.71 -10.45
C SER A 247 0.67 25.27 -9.24
N ASP A 248 -0.66 25.12 -9.22
CA ASP A 248 -1.54 25.63 -8.17
C ASP A 248 -2.04 24.48 -7.28
N TRP A 249 -1.81 24.60 -5.98
CA TRP A 249 -2.31 23.65 -4.99
C TRP A 249 -3.83 23.49 -5.02
N ASN A 250 -4.60 24.53 -5.37
CA ASN A 250 -6.06 24.40 -5.47
C ASN A 250 -6.48 23.44 -6.58
N VAL A 251 -5.74 23.40 -7.70
CA VAL A 251 -5.96 22.43 -8.79
C VAL A 251 -5.67 21.02 -8.30
N ILE A 252 -4.54 20.82 -7.62
CA ILE A 252 -4.16 19.53 -7.04
C ILE A 252 -5.19 19.07 -6.02
N ARG A 253 -5.60 19.95 -5.10
CA ARG A 253 -6.62 19.69 -4.09
C ARG A 253 -7.95 19.28 -4.73
N ALA A 254 -8.38 19.95 -5.80
CA ALA A 254 -9.59 19.60 -6.52
C ALA A 254 -9.51 18.18 -7.10
N VAL A 255 -8.35 17.77 -7.63
CA VAL A 255 -8.11 16.41 -8.12
C VAL A 255 -8.15 15.40 -6.97
N LEU A 256 -7.38 15.66 -5.91
CA LEU A 256 -7.30 14.73 -4.77
C LEU A 256 -8.68 14.51 -4.13
N ARG A 257 -9.53 15.54 -4.08
CA ARG A 257 -10.92 15.47 -3.60
C ARG A 257 -11.86 14.65 -4.49
N ARG A 258 -11.45 14.30 -5.71
CA ARG A 258 -12.18 13.32 -6.53
C ARG A 258 -11.96 11.89 -6.06
N PHE A 259 -10.98 11.65 -5.18
CA PHE A 259 -10.73 10.34 -4.56
C PHE A 259 -11.00 10.42 -3.04
N PHE A 260 -10.59 9.39 -2.28
CA PHE A 260 -10.67 9.46 -0.83
C PHE A 260 -9.68 10.51 -0.30
N TYR A 261 -10.23 11.61 0.17
CA TYR A 261 -9.51 12.77 0.66
C TYR A 261 -9.73 12.94 2.15
N GLU A 262 -8.65 13.17 2.89
CA GLU A 262 -8.67 13.37 4.32
C GLU A 262 -8.15 14.77 4.66
N ASP A 263 -9.04 15.65 5.12
CA ASP A 263 -8.71 17.06 5.36
C ASP A 263 -7.62 17.23 6.43
N SER A 264 -7.52 16.32 7.41
CA SER A 264 -6.45 16.35 8.41
C SER A 264 -5.04 16.17 7.83
N ARG A 265 -4.91 15.56 6.64
CA ARG A 265 -3.63 15.39 5.93
C ARG A 265 -3.32 16.52 4.95
N ALA A 266 -4.31 17.32 4.59
CA ALA A 266 -4.18 18.37 3.57
C ALA A 266 -2.99 19.30 3.79
N PRO A 267 -2.71 19.80 5.02
CA PRO A 267 -1.57 20.70 5.25
C PRO A 267 -0.22 20.01 5.01
N ALA A 268 -0.09 18.73 5.36
CA ALA A 268 1.13 17.96 5.14
C ALA A 268 1.38 17.74 3.64
N TRP A 269 0.32 17.40 2.90
CA TRP A 269 0.39 17.25 1.45
C TRP A 269 0.73 18.57 0.74
N GLU A 270 0.10 19.67 1.15
CA GLU A 270 0.35 21.01 0.61
C GLU A 270 1.80 21.46 0.84
N ASN A 271 2.29 21.29 2.07
CA ASN A 271 3.65 21.65 2.43
C ASN A 271 4.68 20.82 1.63
N ALA A 272 4.47 19.50 1.56
CA ALA A 272 5.36 18.63 0.81
C ALA A 272 5.36 18.96 -0.70
N TRP A 273 4.19 19.22 -1.29
CA TRP A 273 4.09 19.69 -2.67
C TRP A 273 4.88 20.98 -2.90
N THR A 274 4.64 21.97 -2.04
CA THR A 274 5.29 23.29 -2.13
C THR A 274 6.82 23.16 -2.07
N VAL A 275 7.33 22.38 -1.12
CA VAL A 275 8.78 22.13 -0.99
C VAL A 275 9.34 21.47 -2.24
N MET A 276 8.71 20.40 -2.74
CA MET A 276 9.21 19.68 -3.92
C MET A 276 9.13 20.51 -5.20
N HIS A 277 8.06 21.31 -5.35
CA HIS A 277 7.89 22.20 -6.49
C HIS A 277 8.93 23.33 -6.50
N ASP A 278 9.19 23.95 -5.34
CA ASP A 278 10.24 24.96 -5.19
C ASP A 278 11.64 24.39 -5.48
N GLU A 279 11.92 23.16 -5.02
CA GLU A 279 13.18 22.46 -5.31
C GLU A 279 13.35 22.16 -6.80
N ALA A 280 12.28 21.70 -7.46
CA ALA A 280 12.29 21.43 -8.90
C ALA A 280 12.54 22.70 -9.73
N GLN A 281 12.00 23.85 -9.30
CA GLN A 281 12.27 25.14 -9.94
C GLN A 281 13.70 25.66 -9.70
N LYS A 282 14.29 25.36 -8.54
CA LYS A 282 15.66 25.75 -8.19
C LYS A 282 16.74 24.89 -8.84
N THR A 283 16.38 23.74 -9.41
CA THR A 283 17.32 22.83 -10.07
C THR A 283 17.25 23.05 -11.58
N PRO A 284 18.06 23.94 -12.19
CA PRO A 284 18.11 24.05 -13.64
C PRO A 284 18.60 22.73 -14.26
N ALA A 285 18.14 22.46 -15.47
CA ALA A 285 18.38 21.25 -16.28
C ALA A 285 19.86 21.04 -16.70
N SER A 286 20.80 21.07 -15.75
CA SER A 286 22.23 20.84 -15.96
C SER A 286 22.76 19.56 -15.29
N SER A 287 21.90 18.73 -14.71
CA SER A 287 22.26 17.44 -14.07
C SER A 287 21.88 16.21 -14.90
N SER A 288 21.59 16.36 -16.20
CA SER A 288 21.44 15.25 -17.17
C SER A 288 22.77 14.56 -17.55
N LYS A 289 23.80 14.60 -16.68
CA LYS A 289 25.09 13.91 -16.90
C LYS A 289 25.33 12.72 -15.96
N TYR A 290 24.47 12.47 -14.98
CA TYR A 290 24.72 11.40 -13.99
C TYR A 290 24.00 10.07 -14.25
N ILE A 291 23.20 9.97 -15.32
CA ILE A 291 22.51 8.72 -15.68
C ILE A 291 23.28 7.90 -16.74
N ASP A 292 24.21 8.52 -17.49
CA ASP A 292 24.90 7.85 -18.61
C ASP A 292 26.22 7.13 -18.23
N ASP A 293 26.69 7.26 -16.99
CA ASP A 293 27.99 6.69 -16.56
C ASP A 293 27.89 5.32 -15.85
N ARG A 294 26.69 4.84 -15.52
CA ARG A 294 26.51 3.50 -14.93
C ARG A 294 26.49 2.36 -15.95
N ASP A 295 26.26 2.64 -17.23
CA ASP A 295 26.31 1.63 -18.30
C ASP A 295 27.71 1.49 -18.94
N ARG A 296 28.67 2.36 -18.59
CA ARG A 296 30.06 2.25 -19.08
C ARG A 296 31.00 1.47 -18.17
N THR A 297 30.67 1.28 -16.88
CA THR A 297 31.57 0.60 -15.94
C THR A 297 31.47 -0.93 -15.94
N THR A 298 30.47 -1.52 -16.61
CA THR A 298 30.26 -2.98 -16.66
C THR A 298 30.80 -3.68 -17.92
N ARG A 299 31.46 -2.96 -18.84
CA ARG A 299 31.99 -3.56 -20.08
C ARG A 299 33.48 -3.92 -20.09
N ASN A 300 34.24 -3.66 -19.02
CA ASN A 300 35.69 -3.89 -19.00
C ASN A 300 36.18 -4.86 -17.92
N ILE A 301 35.41 -5.92 -17.62
CA ILE A 301 35.95 -7.07 -16.88
C ILE A 301 35.48 -8.37 -17.56
N THR A 302 36.01 -8.64 -18.76
CA THR A 302 36.13 -10.02 -19.29
C THR A 302 37.31 -10.09 -20.25
N ALA A 303 38.37 -10.75 -19.76
CA ALA A 303 39.38 -11.56 -20.47
C ALA A 303 40.37 -10.87 -21.44
N PRO A 304 41.57 -11.46 -21.66
CA PRO A 304 42.06 -12.77 -21.22
C PRO A 304 43.09 -12.76 -20.09
#